data_AF-A0A5C7J0V4-F1
#
_entry.id   AF-A0A5C7J0V4-F1
#
_cell.length_a   1.000
_cell.length_b   1.000
_cell.length_c   1.000
_cell.angle_alpha   90.00
_cell.angle_beta   90.00
_cell.angle_gamma   90.00
#
_symmetry.space_group_name_H-M   'P 1'
#
loop_
_entity.id
_entity.type
_entity.pdbx_description
1 polymer ?
#
loop_
_entity_poly.entity_id
_entity_poly.type
_entity_poly.pdbx_seq_one_letter_code
_entity_poly.pdbx_strand_id
1 'polypeptide(L)'
;MSQGIINKCYTIGFGYKFLLQYANETANLKPPQEYVPWVVVNNQPLRQEFENFVKYVCQAYKGDHKPAACKAQSSNLSPTFYPPVILVVDFYKLALQWPPSVCNSTLNCKLPIPTGFKIHGIWAQDALDVSVPLYNARKPCTHPQPILTRPPLQQLLISDVALWNQLPTLWPNLASTGSNVGFWFKEWMKHGTCSDFAQHPQSYFQSAIQLRKNLNSIFQLIGASPQISCNKHRRTRVLLLGEMFICYGRPRPSHTFGTPQNCSNLFYGLYNSGSDTIEFP
;
A
#
# COMPACT_ATOMS: atom_id res chain seq x y z
N MET A 1 16.64 14.65 25.80
CA MET A 1 17.41 13.39 25.69
C MET A 1 18.69 13.68 24.93
N SER A 2 19.86 13.30 25.44
CA SER A 2 21.13 13.62 24.77
C SER A 2 21.40 12.67 23.60
N GLN A 3 21.86 13.22 22.47
CA GLN A 3 22.18 12.50 21.23
C GLN A 3 23.11 11.28 21.48
N GLY A 4 23.99 11.37 22.49
CA GLY A 4 24.93 10.32 22.86
C GLY A 4 24.28 9.07 23.44
N ILE A 5 23.14 9.17 24.13
CA ILE A 5 22.43 8.02 24.70
C ILE A 5 21.72 7.23 23.59
N ILE A 6 21.08 7.95 22.66
CA ILE A 6 20.39 7.35 21.50
C ILE A 6 21.41 6.65 20.59
N ASN A 7 22.52 7.32 20.28
CA ASN A 7 23.56 6.73 19.44
C ASN A 7 24.26 5.55 20.11
N LYS A 8 24.50 5.61 21.43
CA LYS A 8 24.96 4.45 22.20
C LYS A 8 23.97 3.30 22.05
N CYS A 9 22.68 3.49 22.35
CA CYS A 9 21.63 2.47 22.23
C CYS A 9 21.58 1.79 20.85
N TYR A 10 21.75 2.57 19.77
CA TYR A 10 21.78 2.06 18.41
C TYR A 10 23.05 1.23 18.11
N THR A 11 24.23 1.73 18.47
CA THR A 11 25.52 1.11 18.13
C THR A 11 25.86 -0.14 18.95
N ILE A 12 25.36 -0.24 20.18
CA ILE A 12 25.61 -1.37 21.08
C ILE A 12 24.72 -2.59 20.81
N GLY A 13 23.83 -2.53 19.82
CA GLY A 13 22.97 -3.67 19.44
C GLY A 13 21.86 -4.02 20.45
N PHE A 14 21.68 -3.22 21.51
CA PHE A 14 20.59 -3.43 22.47
C PHE A 14 19.21 -3.30 21.80
N GLY A 15 19.07 -2.43 20.80
CA GLY A 15 17.84 -2.35 20.00
C GLY A 15 17.49 -3.66 19.31
N TYR A 16 18.48 -4.36 18.75
CA TYR A 16 18.29 -5.69 18.14
C TYR A 16 17.93 -6.74 19.19
N LYS A 17 18.56 -6.70 20.37
CA LYS A 17 18.22 -7.59 21.49
C LYS A 17 16.79 -7.40 21.96
N PHE A 18 16.32 -6.15 22.10
CA PHE A 18 14.94 -5.84 22.43
C PHE A 18 13.98 -6.29 21.32
N LEU A 19 14.34 -6.09 20.05
CA LEU A 19 13.51 -6.53 18.92
C LEU A 19 13.33 -8.05 18.91
N LEU A 20 14.40 -8.82 19.13
CA LEU A 20 14.32 -10.28 19.26
C LEU A 20 13.49 -10.71 20.47
N GLN A 21 13.64 -10.01 21.60
CA GLN A 21 12.84 -10.27 22.79
C GLN A 21 11.36 -10.03 22.51
N TYR A 22 10.98 -8.88 21.96
CA TYR A 22 9.60 -8.57 21.60
C TYR A 22 9.04 -9.51 20.53
N ALA A 23 9.86 -9.91 19.55
CA ALA A 23 9.46 -10.90 18.54
C ALA A 23 9.17 -12.27 19.16
N ASN A 24 9.96 -12.68 20.16
CA ASN A 24 9.70 -13.91 20.91
C ASN A 24 8.45 -13.77 21.79
N GLU A 25 8.25 -12.63 22.45
CA GLU A 25 7.04 -12.37 23.24
C GLU A 25 5.78 -12.39 22.37
N THR A 26 5.80 -11.78 21.18
CA THR A 26 4.66 -11.77 20.26
C THR A 26 4.41 -13.12 19.60
N ALA A 27 5.45 -13.89 19.28
CA ALA A 27 5.31 -15.26 18.76
C ALA A 27 4.65 -16.22 19.75
N ASN A 28 4.74 -15.94 21.05
CA ASN A 28 4.14 -16.74 22.12
C ASN A 28 2.74 -16.28 22.55
N LEU A 29 2.16 -15.27 21.89
CA LEU A 29 0.79 -14.85 22.14
C LEU A 29 -0.21 -15.98 21.83
N LYS A 30 -1.32 -16.01 22.56
CA LYS A 30 -2.42 -16.96 22.37
C LYS A 30 -3.74 -16.22 22.11
N PRO A 31 -4.32 -16.32 20.91
CA PRO A 31 -3.77 -16.98 19.72
C PRO A 31 -2.50 -16.30 19.18
N PRO A 32 -1.68 -17.00 18.37
CA PRO A 32 -0.52 -16.40 17.71
C PRO A 32 -0.92 -15.17 16.90
N GLN A 33 -0.11 -14.12 16.97
CA GLN A 33 -0.41 -12.87 16.27
C GLN A 33 -0.27 -13.05 14.75
N GLU A 34 -1.33 -12.72 14.02
CA GLU A 34 -1.36 -12.80 12.54
C GLU A 34 -1.32 -11.42 11.85
N TYR A 35 -1.76 -10.35 12.53
CA TYR A 35 -1.88 -8.99 11.95
C TYR A 35 -1.89 -7.91 13.05
N VAL A 36 -1.86 -6.63 12.67
CA VAL A 36 -2.00 -5.48 13.58
C VAL A 36 -3.16 -4.56 13.14
N PRO A 37 -3.95 -3.98 14.06
CA PRO A 37 -3.88 -4.17 15.52
C PRO A 37 -4.36 -5.57 15.96
N TRP A 38 -3.58 -6.23 16.82
CA TRP A 38 -3.90 -7.56 17.35
C TRP A 38 -4.81 -7.46 18.57
N VAL A 39 -6.11 -7.32 18.33
CA VAL A 39 -7.13 -7.23 19.39
C VAL A 39 -7.84 -8.58 19.55
N VAL A 40 -7.85 -9.09 20.78
CA VAL A 40 -8.41 -10.40 21.11
C VAL A 40 -9.40 -10.24 22.28
N VAL A 41 -10.57 -10.87 22.18
CA VAL A 41 -11.56 -10.96 23.27
C VAL A 41 -11.79 -12.43 23.57
N ASN A 42 -11.52 -12.90 24.79
CA ASN A 42 -11.62 -14.32 25.19
C ASN A 42 -10.95 -15.29 24.19
N ASN A 43 -9.70 -15.02 23.82
CA ASN A 43 -8.92 -15.80 22.86
C ASN A 43 -9.49 -15.84 21.43
N GLN A 44 -10.49 -15.02 21.11
CA GLN A 44 -11.02 -14.84 19.76
C GLN A 44 -10.48 -13.55 19.16
N PRO A 45 -9.67 -13.62 18.08
CA PRO A 45 -9.13 -12.45 17.42
C PRO A 45 -10.25 -11.70 16.67
N LEU A 46 -10.37 -10.38 16.88
CA LEU A 46 -11.46 -9.57 16.31
C LEU A 46 -11.29 -9.25 14.82
N ARG A 47 -10.08 -9.44 14.27
CA ARG A 47 -9.73 -9.16 12.88
C ARG A 47 -10.23 -7.79 12.44
N GLN A 48 -11.02 -7.79 11.38
CA GLN A 48 -11.57 -6.62 10.72
C GLN A 48 -12.65 -5.92 11.55
N GLU A 49 -13.15 -6.54 12.63
CA GLU A 49 -14.15 -5.95 13.53
C GLU A 49 -13.53 -5.34 14.80
N PHE A 50 -12.23 -5.03 14.81
CA PHE A 50 -11.59 -4.39 15.98
C PHE A 50 -12.22 -3.03 16.33
N GLU A 51 -12.75 -2.29 15.35
CA GLU A 51 -13.48 -1.03 15.59
C GLU A 51 -14.81 -1.26 16.32
N ASN A 52 -15.40 -2.46 16.18
CA ASN A 52 -16.58 -2.90 16.91
C ASN A 52 -16.24 -3.56 18.25
N PHE A 53 -15.06 -3.30 18.84
CA PHE A 53 -14.58 -3.93 20.08
C PHE A 53 -15.63 -4.00 21.19
N VAL A 54 -16.41 -2.93 21.40
CA VAL A 54 -17.46 -2.86 22.42
C VAL A 54 -18.51 -3.96 22.23
N LYS A 55 -18.95 -4.24 20.98
CA LYS A 55 -19.91 -5.31 20.65
C LYS A 55 -19.39 -6.67 21.13
N TYR A 56 -18.14 -6.98 20.82
CA TYR A 56 -17.54 -8.27 21.15
C TYR A 56 -17.27 -8.43 22.64
N VAL A 57 -16.83 -7.37 23.33
CA VAL A 57 -16.73 -7.36 24.79
C VAL A 57 -18.10 -7.62 25.43
N CYS A 58 -19.15 -6.99 24.91
CA CYS A 58 -20.51 -7.15 25.41
C CYS A 58 -21.13 -8.53 25.12
N GLN A 59 -20.72 -9.20 24.05
CA GLN A 59 -21.08 -10.60 23.75
C GLN A 59 -20.30 -11.59 24.63
N ALA A 60 -19.03 -11.29 24.91
CA ALA A 60 -18.16 -12.12 25.73
C ALA A 60 -18.44 -12.03 27.24
N TYR A 61 -19.18 -11.00 27.67
CA TYR A 61 -19.54 -10.77 29.08
C TYR A 61 -20.56 -11.80 29.58
N LYS A 62 -20.18 -12.59 30.59
CA LYS A 62 -21.01 -13.64 31.20
C LYS A 62 -21.69 -13.26 32.51
N GLY A 63 -21.49 -12.03 33.01
CA GLY A 63 -22.11 -11.58 34.25
C GLY A 63 -23.59 -11.24 34.09
N ASP A 64 -24.35 -11.41 35.16
CA ASP A 64 -25.82 -11.23 35.16
C ASP A 64 -26.26 -9.79 34.85
N HIS A 65 -25.41 -8.81 35.18
CA HIS A 65 -25.68 -7.39 34.98
C HIS A 65 -24.79 -6.81 33.88
N LYS A 66 -25.27 -6.81 32.63
CA LYS A 66 -24.51 -6.23 31.50
C LYS A 66 -24.21 -4.73 31.74
N PRO A 67 -22.96 -4.28 31.51
CA PRO A 67 -22.59 -2.87 31.60
C PRO A 67 -23.48 -1.96 30.76
N ALA A 68 -23.67 -0.70 31.17
CA ALA A 68 -24.51 0.25 30.44
C ALA A 68 -24.09 0.43 28.97
N ALA A 69 -22.78 0.39 28.69
CA ALA A 69 -22.23 0.43 27.33
C ALA A 69 -22.75 -0.71 26.42
N CYS A 70 -23.12 -1.86 27.00
CA CYS A 70 -23.67 -3.00 26.27
C CYS A 70 -25.16 -2.90 26.00
N LYS A 71 -25.88 -1.99 26.66
CA LYS A 71 -27.32 -1.79 26.50
C LYS A 71 -27.67 -0.90 25.31
N ALA A 72 -26.70 -0.15 24.77
CA ALA A 72 -26.89 0.80 23.68
C ALA A 72 -26.83 0.17 22.26
N GLN A 73 -26.58 -1.15 22.13
CA GLN A 73 -26.28 -1.79 20.83
C GLN A 73 -27.29 -2.88 20.38
N SER A 74 -28.44 -3.03 21.05
CA SER A 74 -29.38 -4.15 20.78
C SER A 74 -30.28 -3.98 19.54
N SER A 75 -30.07 -2.97 18.70
CA SER A 75 -30.86 -2.77 17.48
C SER A 75 -29.94 -2.67 16.27
N ASN A 76 -29.55 -3.83 15.71
CA ASN A 76 -29.66 -4.13 14.27
C ASN A 76 -28.93 -5.43 13.88
N LEU A 77 -29.75 -6.38 13.39
CA LEU A 77 -29.49 -7.42 12.39
C LEU A 77 -28.71 -8.71 12.76
N SER A 78 -29.40 -9.84 12.56
CA SER A 78 -28.91 -11.22 12.56
C SER A 78 -27.94 -11.51 11.39
N PRO A 79 -26.95 -12.41 11.54
CA PRO A 79 -26.22 -12.96 10.41
C PRO A 79 -26.41 -14.48 10.27
N THR A 80 -26.99 -14.92 9.15
CA THR A 80 -26.66 -16.23 8.59
C THR A 80 -25.27 -16.16 7.97
N PHE A 81 -24.39 -16.98 8.54
CA PHE A 81 -22.97 -17.11 8.24
C PHE A 81 -22.74 -17.80 6.89
N TYR A 82 -22.26 -17.03 5.92
CA TYR A 82 -21.09 -17.37 5.10
C TYR A 82 -20.43 -16.03 4.78
N PRO A 83 -19.32 -15.63 5.41
CA PRO A 83 -18.65 -14.40 4.98
C PRO A 83 -18.08 -14.68 3.57
N PRO A 84 -18.54 -13.96 2.53
CA PRO A 84 -17.75 -13.90 1.31
C PRO A 84 -16.39 -13.35 1.72
N VAL A 85 -15.29 -13.88 1.17
CA VAL A 85 -13.97 -13.25 1.32
C VAL A 85 -14.11 -11.80 0.84
N ILE A 86 -14.23 -10.88 1.80
CA ILE A 86 -14.15 -9.44 1.57
C ILE A 86 -12.66 -9.19 1.40
N LEU A 87 -12.27 -8.85 0.17
CA LEU A 87 -10.93 -8.35 -0.13
C LEU A 87 -10.80 -7.02 0.60
N VAL A 88 -10.17 -7.05 1.76
CA VAL A 88 -9.92 -5.87 2.58
C VAL A 88 -8.52 -5.38 2.27
N VAL A 89 -8.42 -4.10 1.92
CA VAL A 89 -7.15 -3.42 1.79
C VAL A 89 -6.44 -3.45 3.13
N ASP A 90 -5.19 -3.90 3.15
CA ASP A 90 -4.35 -3.98 4.34
C ASP A 90 -3.21 -2.95 4.30
N PHE A 91 -2.57 -2.81 3.14
CA PHE A 91 -1.49 -1.84 2.96
C PHE A 91 -1.38 -1.39 1.51
N TYR A 92 -0.48 -0.44 1.25
CA TYR A 92 -0.25 0.14 -0.07
C TYR A 92 1.21 0.07 -0.46
N LYS A 93 1.44 -0.13 -1.76
CA LYS A 93 2.75 0.04 -2.40
C LYS A 93 2.74 1.30 -3.25
N LEU A 94 3.66 2.23 -3.00
CA LEU A 94 4.01 3.23 -4.00
C LEU A 94 4.96 2.56 -5.00
N ALA A 95 4.44 2.25 -6.18
CA ALA A 95 5.20 1.67 -7.28
C ALA A 95 5.94 2.77 -8.05
N LEU A 96 7.27 2.69 -8.03
CA LEU A 96 8.16 3.56 -8.80
C LEU A 96 8.82 2.74 -9.91
N GLN A 97 8.81 3.27 -11.12
CA GLN A 97 9.48 2.67 -12.27
C GLN A 97 10.75 3.45 -12.63
N TRP A 98 11.80 2.74 -13.01
CA TRP A 98 13.04 3.31 -13.53
C TRP A 98 12.98 3.41 -15.07
N PRO A 99 12.81 4.60 -15.66
CA PRO A 99 12.53 4.71 -17.09
C PRO A 99 13.61 4.12 -18.00
N PRO A 100 14.93 4.31 -17.79
CA PRO A 100 15.95 3.67 -18.62
C PRO A 100 15.83 2.15 -18.69
N SER A 101 15.55 1.49 -17.57
CA SER A 101 15.34 0.04 -17.53
C SER A 101 14.08 -0.41 -18.26
N VAL A 102 12.95 0.27 -18.02
CA VAL A 102 11.68 -0.03 -18.69
C VAL A 102 11.82 0.13 -20.21
N CYS A 103 12.49 1.19 -20.65
CA CYS A 103 12.66 1.54 -22.06
C CYS A 103 13.71 0.68 -22.79
N ASN A 104 14.69 0.12 -22.07
CA ASN A 104 15.65 -0.84 -22.61
C ASN A 104 15.16 -2.30 -22.56
N SER A 105 13.98 -2.54 -21.98
CA SER A 105 13.31 -3.83 -21.95
C SER A 105 12.31 -3.97 -23.11
N THR A 106 11.06 -4.32 -22.84
CA THR A 106 10.04 -4.58 -23.88
C THR A 106 9.32 -3.33 -24.38
N LEU A 107 9.39 -2.21 -23.66
CA LEU A 107 8.60 -1.02 -23.96
C LEU A 107 9.34 -0.07 -24.92
N ASN A 108 8.70 0.27 -26.04
CA ASN A 108 9.15 1.40 -26.86
C ASN A 108 8.73 2.71 -26.18
N CYS A 109 9.70 3.58 -25.88
CA CYS A 109 9.46 4.79 -25.10
C CYS A 109 9.52 6.09 -25.91
N LYS A 110 8.93 7.14 -25.34
CA LYS A 110 9.12 8.53 -25.78
C LYS A 110 10.53 9.00 -25.40
N LEU A 111 11.12 9.84 -26.27
CA LEU A 111 12.38 10.52 -26.01
C LEU A 111 12.14 11.99 -25.64
N PRO A 112 12.98 12.60 -24.79
CA PRO A 112 14.08 11.97 -24.05
C PRO A 112 13.58 11.06 -22.92
N ILE A 113 14.32 9.99 -22.63
CA ILE A 113 14.00 9.09 -21.52
C ILE A 113 14.28 9.83 -20.20
N PRO A 114 13.32 9.90 -19.26
CA PRO A 114 13.56 10.57 -17.98
C PRO A 114 14.62 9.83 -17.14
N THR A 115 15.54 10.56 -16.53
CA THR A 115 16.67 10.02 -15.74
C THR A 115 16.39 9.93 -14.23
N GLY A 116 15.11 9.92 -13.85
CA GLY A 116 14.68 9.87 -12.45
C GLY A 116 13.49 8.95 -12.30
N PHE A 117 13.39 8.26 -11.15
CA PHE A 117 12.23 7.40 -10.86
C PHE A 117 10.91 8.13 -11.08
N LYS A 118 10.00 7.48 -11.79
CA LYS A 118 8.65 7.97 -12.05
C LYS A 118 7.64 7.11 -11.35
N ILE A 119 6.49 7.68 -11.02
CA ILE A 119 5.38 6.91 -10.46
C ILE A 119 4.89 5.95 -11.55
N HIS A 120 4.71 4.69 -11.19
CA HIS A 120 3.87 3.76 -11.93
C HIS A 120 2.47 3.75 -11.34
N GLY A 121 2.35 3.62 -10.02
CA GLY A 121 1.07 3.74 -9.33
C GLY A 121 1.15 3.64 -7.82
N ILE A 122 -0.02 3.67 -7.18
CA ILE A 122 -0.18 3.33 -5.77
C ILE A 122 -1.16 2.17 -5.66
N TRP A 123 -0.67 1.04 -5.16
CA TRP A 123 -1.35 -0.24 -5.33
C TRP A 123 -1.78 -0.79 -3.98
N ALA A 124 -3.10 -0.85 -3.77
CA ALA A 124 -3.70 -1.51 -2.62
C ALA A 124 -3.40 -3.02 -2.64
N GLN A 125 -2.92 -3.55 -1.52
CA GLN A 125 -2.66 -4.97 -1.29
C GLN A 125 -3.52 -5.45 -0.12
N ASP A 126 -3.84 -6.74 -0.10
CA ASP A 126 -4.34 -7.41 1.09
C ASP A 126 -3.18 -7.83 2.02
N ALA A 127 -3.52 -8.42 3.17
CA ALA A 127 -2.54 -8.82 4.19
C ALA A 127 -1.52 -9.88 3.71
N LEU A 128 -1.79 -10.56 2.60
CA LEU A 128 -0.91 -11.57 2.00
C LEU A 128 -0.07 -10.99 0.87
N ASP A 129 -0.01 -9.67 0.72
CA ASP A 129 0.67 -8.98 -0.37
C ASP A 129 0.09 -9.35 -1.75
N VAL A 130 -1.22 -9.63 -1.81
CA VAL A 130 -1.94 -9.86 -3.06
C VAL A 130 -2.66 -8.58 -3.46
N SER A 131 -2.54 -8.21 -4.73
CA SER A 131 -3.15 -6.99 -5.24
C SER A 131 -4.68 -7.06 -5.16
N VAL A 132 -5.28 -6.02 -4.59
CA VAL A 132 -6.73 -5.85 -4.55
C VAL A 132 -7.25 -5.71 -5.98
N PRO A 133 -8.29 -6.48 -6.39
CA PRO A 133 -8.78 -6.45 -7.76
C PRO A 133 -9.53 -5.15 -8.04
N LEU A 134 -9.65 -4.83 -9.33
CA LEU A 134 -10.47 -3.72 -9.82
C LEU A 134 -11.96 -3.90 -9.50
N TYR A 135 -12.71 -2.78 -9.51
CA TYR A 135 -14.15 -2.78 -9.26
C TYR A 135 -14.94 -3.66 -10.22
N ASN A 136 -15.70 -4.60 -9.67
CA ASN A 136 -16.59 -5.47 -10.41
C ASN A 136 -18.05 -5.18 -10.07
N ALA A 137 -18.85 -4.76 -11.04
CA ALA A 137 -20.27 -4.46 -10.81
C ALA A 137 -21.10 -5.68 -10.34
N ARG A 138 -20.67 -6.91 -10.65
CA ARG A 138 -21.33 -8.14 -10.18
C ARG A 138 -20.98 -8.50 -8.74
N LYS A 139 -19.83 -8.04 -8.25
CA LYS A 139 -19.34 -8.23 -6.87
C LYS A 139 -18.71 -6.91 -6.40
N PRO A 140 -19.52 -5.89 -6.10
CA PRO A 140 -19.02 -4.57 -5.78
C PRO A 140 -18.23 -4.60 -4.47
N CYS A 141 -17.03 -4.01 -4.49
CA CYS A 141 -16.16 -3.88 -3.32
C CYS A 141 -16.46 -2.61 -2.50
N THR A 142 -17.20 -1.66 -3.07
CA THR A 142 -17.53 -0.37 -2.49
C THR A 142 -18.92 0.06 -2.92
N HIS A 143 -19.56 0.90 -2.12
CA HIS A 143 -20.76 1.62 -2.48
C HIS A 143 -20.65 3.06 -1.96
N PRO A 144 -20.96 4.10 -2.75
CA PRO A 144 -21.45 4.06 -4.14
C PRO A 144 -20.40 3.60 -5.16
N GLN A 145 -20.81 3.42 -6.41
CA GLN A 145 -19.93 3.01 -7.50
C GLN A 145 -18.87 4.10 -7.76
N PRO A 146 -17.58 3.74 -7.91
CA PRO A 146 -16.51 4.70 -8.16
C PRO A 146 -16.55 5.21 -9.62
N ILE A 147 -15.70 6.18 -9.96
CA ILE A 147 -15.56 6.64 -11.34
C ILE A 147 -15.02 5.50 -12.22
N LEU A 148 -15.83 5.04 -13.19
CA LEU A 148 -15.45 3.94 -14.11
C LEU A 148 -15.17 4.40 -15.55
N THR A 149 -15.26 5.70 -15.84
CA THR A 149 -15.04 6.23 -17.20
C THR A 149 -13.99 7.33 -17.19
N ARG A 150 -13.26 7.46 -18.31
CA ARG A 150 -12.15 8.42 -18.44
C ARG A 150 -12.59 9.89 -18.35
N PRO A 151 -13.67 10.36 -19.01
CA PRO A 151 -14.02 11.78 -19.02
C PRO A 151 -14.22 12.41 -17.63
N PRO A 152 -15.02 11.85 -16.70
CA PRO A 152 -15.19 12.43 -15.36
C PRO A 152 -13.89 12.41 -14.54
N LEU A 153 -13.07 11.36 -14.68
CA LEU A 153 -11.75 11.32 -14.02
C LEU A 153 -10.85 12.45 -14.55
N GLN A 154 -10.78 12.60 -15.88
CA GLN A 154 -9.97 13.62 -16.51
C GLN A 154 -10.42 15.03 -16.09
N GLN A 155 -11.73 15.30 -16.08
CA GLN A 155 -12.27 16.58 -15.65
C GLN A 155 -11.91 16.91 -14.20
N LEU A 156 -11.98 15.90 -13.32
CA LEU A 156 -11.57 16.04 -11.92
C LEU A 156 -10.09 16.41 -11.81
N LEU A 157 -9.21 15.71 -12.54
CA LEU A 157 -7.78 16.01 -12.53
C LEU A 157 -7.44 17.39 -13.10
N ILE A 158 -8.14 17.84 -14.15
CA ILE A 158 -7.96 19.17 -14.75
C ILE A 158 -8.39 20.28 -13.79
N SER A 159 -9.44 20.05 -12.99
CA SER A 159 -9.95 21.06 -12.05
C SER A 159 -8.95 21.42 -10.94
N ASP A 160 -8.00 20.53 -10.63
CA ASP A 160 -6.88 20.79 -9.74
C ASP A 160 -5.64 21.17 -10.54
N VAL A 161 -5.46 22.47 -10.76
CA VAL A 161 -4.36 23.04 -11.57
C VAL A 161 -2.99 22.58 -11.06
N ALA A 162 -2.81 22.52 -9.74
CA ALA A 162 -1.54 22.11 -9.15
C ALA A 162 -1.25 20.63 -9.44
N LEU A 163 -2.25 19.75 -9.28
CA LEU A 163 -2.12 18.33 -9.58
C LEU A 163 -1.90 18.08 -11.08
N TRP A 164 -2.68 18.75 -11.93
CA TRP A 164 -2.60 18.62 -13.39
C TRP A 164 -1.21 18.96 -13.93
N ASN A 165 -0.56 19.99 -13.38
CA ASN A 165 0.80 20.38 -13.79
C ASN A 165 1.88 19.41 -13.29
N GLN A 166 1.65 18.72 -12.17
CA GLN A 166 2.64 17.82 -11.57
C GLN A 166 2.61 16.42 -12.17
N LEU A 167 1.42 15.91 -12.51
CA LEU A 167 1.23 14.54 -13.00
C LEU A 167 2.07 14.21 -14.24
N PRO A 168 2.15 15.04 -15.31
CA PRO A 168 2.98 14.74 -16.48
C PRO A 168 4.48 14.58 -16.14
N THR A 169 4.96 15.28 -15.11
CA THR A 169 6.37 15.29 -14.74
C THR A 169 6.74 14.12 -13.83
N LEU A 170 5.85 13.78 -12.90
CA LEU A 170 6.09 12.78 -11.85
C LEU A 170 5.50 11.40 -12.17
N TRP A 171 4.44 11.35 -12.96
CA TRP A 171 3.72 10.13 -13.37
C TRP A 171 3.46 10.09 -14.90
N PRO A 172 4.48 10.23 -15.76
CA PRO A 172 4.29 10.18 -17.21
C PRO A 172 3.89 8.77 -17.71
N ASN A 173 3.17 8.73 -18.82
CA ASN A 173 3.15 7.56 -19.70
C ASN A 173 4.46 7.52 -20.51
N LEU A 174 5.34 6.57 -20.17
CA LEU A 174 6.63 6.40 -20.86
C LEU A 174 6.48 5.84 -22.27
N ALA A 175 5.41 5.10 -22.56
CA ALA A 175 5.21 4.45 -23.85
C ALA A 175 5.13 5.48 -24.99
N SER A 176 5.72 5.14 -26.14
CA SER A 176 5.66 5.96 -27.36
C SER A 176 4.24 6.18 -27.86
N THR A 177 3.33 5.24 -27.56
CA THR A 177 1.91 5.32 -27.88
C THR A 177 1.06 5.64 -26.65
N GLY A 178 -0.11 6.23 -26.88
CA GLY A 178 -1.06 6.58 -25.83
C GLY A 178 -0.74 7.87 -25.05
N SER A 179 -1.70 8.31 -24.24
CA SER A 179 -1.63 9.55 -23.47
C SER A 179 -1.40 9.30 -21.98
N ASN A 180 -0.90 10.33 -21.28
CA ASN A 180 -0.76 10.29 -19.82
C ASN A 180 -2.11 10.01 -19.14
N VAL A 181 -3.18 10.70 -19.56
CA VAL A 181 -4.54 10.47 -19.04
C VAL A 181 -5.00 9.04 -19.26
N GLY A 182 -4.67 8.44 -20.42
CA GLY A 182 -4.97 7.03 -20.68
C GLY A 182 -4.25 6.08 -19.72
N PHE A 183 -2.99 6.37 -19.38
CA PHE A 183 -2.23 5.61 -18.41
C PHE A 183 -2.78 5.78 -16.98
N TRP A 184 -3.01 7.03 -16.55
CA TRP A 184 -3.61 7.33 -15.24
C TRP A 184 -4.97 6.66 -15.05
N PHE A 185 -5.81 6.64 -16.09
CA PHE A 185 -7.10 5.97 -16.04
C PHE A 185 -6.96 4.45 -15.86
N LYS A 186 -5.98 3.81 -16.52
CA LYS A 186 -5.71 2.37 -16.32
C LYS A 186 -5.26 2.07 -14.89
N GLU A 187 -4.37 2.89 -14.35
CA GLU A 187 -3.89 2.76 -12.97
C GLU A 187 -5.02 2.97 -11.96
N TRP A 188 -5.84 4.01 -12.15
CA TRP A 188 -7.04 4.23 -11.34
C TRP A 188 -8.00 3.04 -11.40
N MET A 189 -8.32 2.56 -12.59
CA MET A 189 -9.22 1.42 -12.76
C MET A 189 -8.70 0.19 -12.03
N LYS A 190 -7.42 -0.13 -12.21
CA LYS A 190 -6.83 -1.36 -11.66
C LYS A 190 -6.59 -1.30 -10.15
N HIS A 191 -6.18 -0.14 -9.63
CA HIS A 191 -5.65 -0.04 -8.27
C HIS A 191 -6.41 0.94 -7.36
N GLY A 192 -7.13 1.90 -7.93
CA GLY A 192 -7.87 2.92 -7.16
C GLY A 192 -9.33 2.54 -6.87
N THR A 193 -10.02 1.86 -7.80
CA THR A 193 -11.48 1.67 -7.74
C THR A 193 -11.99 0.78 -6.60
N CYS A 194 -11.15 -0.10 -6.03
CA CYS A 194 -11.44 -0.88 -4.82
C CYS A 194 -10.48 -0.58 -3.66
N SER A 195 -9.97 0.66 -3.61
CA SER A 195 -9.10 1.11 -2.53
C SER A 195 -9.85 1.99 -1.52
N ASP A 196 -9.17 2.43 -0.47
CA ASP A 196 -9.65 3.47 0.46
C ASP A 196 -9.95 4.80 -0.25
N PHE A 197 -9.47 4.98 -1.49
CA PHE A 197 -9.71 6.16 -2.31
C PHE A 197 -10.88 6.01 -3.28
N ALA A 198 -11.66 4.91 -3.24
CA ALA A 198 -12.66 4.62 -4.28
C ALA A 198 -13.64 5.79 -4.54
N GLN A 199 -13.98 6.55 -3.49
CA GLN A 199 -14.85 7.73 -3.57
C GLN A 199 -14.09 9.07 -3.69
N HIS A 200 -12.75 9.03 -3.65
CA HIS A 200 -11.87 10.19 -3.63
C HIS A 200 -10.73 10.07 -4.68
N PRO A 201 -11.05 9.95 -5.98
CA PRO A 201 -10.05 9.77 -7.04
C PRO A 201 -9.00 10.88 -7.07
N GLN A 202 -9.36 12.14 -6.81
CA GLN A 202 -8.39 13.24 -6.75
C GLN A 202 -7.34 12.99 -5.66
N SER A 203 -7.78 12.53 -4.48
CA SER A 203 -6.89 12.22 -3.35
C SER A 203 -5.98 11.03 -3.64
N TYR A 204 -6.40 10.04 -4.42
CA TYR A 204 -5.53 8.95 -4.90
C TYR A 204 -4.31 9.49 -5.65
N PHE A 205 -4.54 10.39 -6.61
CA PHE A 205 -3.46 10.99 -7.40
C PHE A 205 -2.62 11.97 -6.58
N GLN A 206 -3.25 12.83 -5.77
CA GLN A 206 -2.54 13.75 -4.88
C GLN A 206 -1.60 13.02 -3.91
N SER A 207 -2.07 11.91 -3.33
CA SER A 207 -1.28 11.09 -2.41
C SER A 207 -0.04 10.50 -3.09
N ALA A 208 -0.19 9.96 -4.30
CA ALA A 208 0.96 9.44 -5.05
C ALA A 208 1.99 10.52 -5.36
N ILE A 209 1.54 11.73 -5.74
CA ILE A 209 2.41 12.88 -5.97
C ILE A 209 3.13 13.31 -4.68
N GLN A 210 2.40 13.41 -3.57
CA GLN A 210 2.96 13.80 -2.27
C GLN A 210 4.02 12.79 -1.80
N LEU A 211 3.69 11.50 -1.83
CA LEU A 211 4.63 10.43 -1.49
C LEU A 211 5.89 10.50 -2.34
N ARG A 212 5.76 10.63 -3.66
CA ARG A 212 6.90 10.73 -4.59
C ARG A 212 7.80 11.93 -4.30
N LYS A 213 7.21 13.08 -3.95
CA LYS A 213 7.96 14.29 -3.60
C LYS A 213 8.72 14.11 -2.30
N ASN A 214 8.08 13.54 -1.28
CA ASN A 214 8.69 13.31 0.03
C ASN A 214 9.85 12.32 -0.03
N LEU A 215 9.83 11.36 -0.96
CA LEU A 215 10.93 10.40 -1.12
C LEU A 215 12.25 11.05 -1.54
N ASN A 216 12.24 12.15 -2.29
CA ASN A 216 13.48 12.85 -2.66
C ASN A 216 14.26 13.34 -1.42
N SER A 217 13.57 13.59 -0.31
CA SER A 217 14.18 13.97 0.97
C SER A 217 14.54 12.77 1.85
N ILE A 218 13.96 11.60 1.59
CA ILE A 218 14.02 10.40 2.46
C ILE A 218 14.89 9.29 1.85
N PHE A 219 15.31 9.35 0.58
CA PHE A 219 16.17 8.31 -0.02
C PHE A 219 17.48 8.04 0.76
N GLN A 220 17.98 9.02 1.52
CA GLN A 220 19.15 8.84 2.40
C GLN A 220 18.83 8.12 3.73
N LEU A 221 17.56 7.93 4.06
CA LEU A 221 17.03 7.54 5.37
C LEU A 221 15.83 6.58 5.26
N ILE A 222 15.72 5.76 4.21
CA ILE A 222 14.64 4.78 4.13
C ILE A 222 14.85 3.77 5.27
N GLY A 223 14.28 4.05 6.43
CA GLY A 223 14.27 3.18 7.62
C GLY A 223 13.32 2.00 7.46
N ALA A 224 13.04 1.61 6.21
CA ALA A 224 12.14 0.55 5.81
C ALA A 224 12.72 -0.15 4.58
N SER A 225 12.60 -1.47 4.51
CA SER A 225 13.08 -2.25 3.37
C SER A 225 12.10 -2.14 2.19
N PRO A 226 12.54 -1.64 1.01
CA PRO A 226 11.69 -1.64 -0.18
C PRO A 226 11.57 -3.05 -0.77
N GLN A 227 10.55 -3.24 -1.61
CA GLN A 227 10.52 -4.37 -2.54
C GLN A 227 11.06 -3.91 -3.89
N ILE A 228 11.81 -4.77 -4.58
CA ILE A 228 12.33 -4.49 -5.91
C ILE A 228 11.92 -5.57 -6.92
N SER A 229 11.74 -5.13 -8.16
CA SER A 229 11.41 -5.96 -9.31
C SER A 229 12.39 -5.68 -10.43
N CYS A 230 12.72 -6.71 -11.22
CA CYS A 230 13.63 -6.60 -12.34
C CYS A 230 12.95 -6.79 -13.69
N ASN A 231 13.47 -6.04 -14.67
CA ASN A 231 13.22 -6.26 -16.08
C ASN A 231 14.39 -7.01 -16.71
N LYS A 232 14.16 -7.62 -17.88
CA LYS A 232 15.24 -8.15 -18.73
C LYS A 232 15.53 -7.18 -19.86
N HIS A 233 16.79 -6.81 -20.04
CA HIS A 233 17.22 -6.04 -21.19
C HIS A 233 16.87 -6.78 -22.49
N ARG A 234 16.33 -6.06 -23.49
CA ARG A 234 15.75 -6.67 -24.71
C ARG A 234 16.76 -7.52 -25.49
N ARG A 235 18.00 -7.05 -25.59
CA ARG A 235 19.09 -7.68 -26.36
C ARG A 235 19.98 -8.58 -25.51
N THR A 236 20.68 -8.01 -24.54
CA THR A 236 21.66 -8.71 -23.70
C THR A 236 21.04 -9.67 -22.67
N ARG A 237 19.74 -9.55 -22.39
CA ARG A 237 19.01 -10.35 -21.38
C ARG A 237 19.47 -10.15 -19.93
N VAL A 238 20.39 -9.23 -19.68
CA VAL A 238 20.84 -8.82 -18.34
C VAL A 238 19.64 -8.29 -17.54
N LEU A 239 19.66 -8.54 -16.24
CA LEU A 239 18.64 -8.03 -15.32
C LEU A 239 18.89 -6.55 -15.03
N LEU A 240 17.85 -5.75 -15.20
CA LEU A 240 17.84 -4.32 -14.94
C LEU A 240 16.88 -4.03 -13.80
N LEU A 241 17.22 -3.12 -12.90
CA LEU A 241 16.27 -2.66 -11.87
C LEU A 241 15.04 -2.07 -12.57
N GLY A 242 13.89 -2.72 -12.46
CA GLY A 242 12.67 -2.33 -13.16
C GLY A 242 11.82 -1.40 -12.33
N GLU A 243 11.35 -1.91 -11.20
CA GLU A 243 10.48 -1.19 -10.28
C GLU A 243 10.99 -1.30 -8.84
N MET A 244 10.67 -0.29 -8.06
CA MET A 244 10.87 -0.26 -6.63
C MET A 244 9.57 0.16 -5.96
N PHE A 245 9.20 -0.59 -4.93
CA PHE A 245 7.99 -0.37 -4.16
C PHE A 245 8.35 0.07 -2.75
N ILE A 246 7.76 1.19 -2.34
CA ILE A 246 7.80 1.63 -0.94
C ILE A 246 6.46 1.31 -0.31
N CYS A 247 6.47 0.56 0.79
CA CYS A 247 5.25 0.11 1.45
C CYS A 247 4.80 1.09 2.53
N TYR A 248 3.49 1.26 2.66
CA TYR A 248 2.84 2.10 3.65
C TYR A 248 1.61 1.38 4.20
N GLY A 249 1.30 1.56 5.49
CA GLY A 249 -0.01 1.19 6.01
C GLY A 249 -1.13 1.98 5.33
N ARG A 250 -2.38 1.66 5.65
CA ARG A 250 -3.56 2.36 5.11
C ARG A 250 -3.49 3.88 5.37
N PRO A 251 -4.01 4.71 4.45
CA PRO A 251 -4.07 6.14 4.66
C PRO A 251 -5.00 6.47 5.83
N ARG A 252 -4.74 7.59 6.50
CA ARG A 252 -5.66 8.17 7.48
C ARG A 252 -6.95 8.64 6.78
N PRO A 253 -8.04 8.94 7.51
CA PRO A 253 -9.26 9.50 6.92
C PRO A 253 -9.04 10.79 6.09
N SER A 254 -7.97 11.53 6.36
CA SER A 254 -7.51 12.67 5.57
C SER A 254 -6.82 12.29 4.25
N HIS A 255 -6.83 11.02 3.86
CA HIS A 255 -6.15 10.47 2.69
C HIS A 255 -4.62 10.65 2.71
N THR A 256 -4.03 10.80 3.90
CA THR A 256 -2.58 10.97 4.06
C THR A 256 -1.95 9.69 4.57
N PHE A 257 -0.83 9.32 3.95
CA PHE A 257 -0.03 8.18 4.39
C PHE A 257 0.90 8.55 5.55
N GLY A 258 1.15 7.57 6.41
CA GLY A 258 2.15 7.67 7.47
C GLY A 258 3.58 7.49 6.96
N THR A 259 4.47 7.11 7.86
CA THR A 259 5.85 6.75 7.52
C THR A 259 5.89 5.44 6.73
N PRO A 260 6.91 5.23 5.87
CA PRO A 260 7.13 3.95 5.23
C PRO A 260 7.26 2.81 6.24
N GLN A 261 6.81 1.62 5.85
CA GLN A 261 6.99 0.36 6.57
C GLN A 261 7.72 -0.66 5.69
N ASN A 262 8.26 -1.71 6.30
CA ASN A 262 8.90 -2.80 5.55
C ASN A 262 7.89 -3.46 4.61
N CYS A 263 8.30 -3.70 3.37
CA CYS A 263 7.54 -4.56 2.46
C CYS A 263 7.66 -6.03 2.90
N SER A 264 6.55 -6.78 2.82
CA SER A 264 6.49 -8.19 3.25
C SER A 264 7.44 -9.10 2.47
N ASN A 265 7.71 -8.77 1.21
CA ASN A 265 8.63 -9.47 0.32
C ASN A 265 9.66 -8.47 -0.21
N LEU A 266 10.95 -8.85 -0.19
CA LEU A 266 12.03 -8.01 -0.72
C LEU A 266 12.11 -8.05 -2.26
N PHE A 267 11.67 -9.15 -2.86
CA PHE A 267 11.76 -9.38 -4.30
C PHE A 267 10.39 -9.69 -4.90
N TYR A 268 10.18 -9.27 -6.14
CA TYR A 268 9.00 -9.59 -6.94
C TYR A 268 9.40 -9.89 -8.38
N GLY A 269 8.67 -10.80 -9.03
CA GLY A 269 8.89 -11.12 -10.44
C GLY A 269 10.09 -12.03 -10.70
N LEU A 270 10.94 -11.67 -11.67
CA LEU A 270 12.00 -12.53 -12.23
C LEU A 270 13.25 -12.71 -11.35
N TYR A 271 13.21 -12.23 -10.11
CA TYR A 271 14.26 -12.46 -9.12
C TYR A 271 14.16 -13.90 -8.60
N ASN A 272 15.24 -14.67 -8.74
CA ASN A 272 15.26 -16.04 -8.21
C ASN A 272 16.20 -16.20 -7.01
N SER A 273 17.06 -15.23 -6.71
CA SER A 273 17.91 -15.32 -5.51
C SER A 273 18.54 -13.96 -5.17
N GLY A 274 18.86 -13.72 -3.91
CA GLY A 274 19.64 -12.54 -3.48
C GLY A 274 21.08 -12.49 -4.04
N SER A 275 21.43 -13.36 -4.99
CA SER A 275 22.71 -13.43 -5.71
C SER A 275 22.64 -12.93 -7.15
N ASP A 276 21.48 -12.48 -7.63
CA ASP A 276 21.33 -11.94 -8.98
C ASP A 276 22.02 -10.56 -9.12
N THR A 277 23.00 -10.44 -10.02
CA THR A 277 23.64 -9.16 -10.36
C THR A 277 22.74 -8.34 -11.28
N ILE A 278 22.50 -7.07 -10.92
CA ILE A 278 21.58 -6.19 -11.63
C ILE A 278 22.26 -4.89 -12.02
N GLU A 279 21.94 -4.43 -13.22
CA GLU A 279 22.38 -3.15 -13.72
C GLU A 279 21.34 -2.05 -13.41
N PHE A 280 21.86 -0.87 -13.09
CA PHE A 280 21.10 0.38 -12.96
C PHE A 280 21.57 1.34 -14.06
N PRO A 281 21.04 1.19 -15.29
CA PRO A 281 21.47 1.97 -16.46
C PRO A 281 20.96 3.41 -16.42
#